data_AF-A0A960GC03-F1
#
_entry.id   AF-A0A960GC03-F1
#
_cell.length_a   1.000
_cell.length_b   1.000
_cell.length_c   1.000
_cell.angle_alpha   90.00
_cell.angle_beta   90.00
_cell.angle_gamma   90.00
#
_symmetry.space_group_name_H-M   'P 1'
#
loop_
_entity.id
_entity.type
_entity.pdbx_description
1 polymer ?
#
loop_
_entity_poly.entity_id
_entity_poly.type
_entity_poly.pdbx_seq_one_letter_code
_entity_poly.pdbx_strand_id
1 'polypeptide(L)'
;MQAAAAAAAPAPAANTGAAGGDAAAWASSAAAMSVKSCESGGNYSTNTGNGYYGAWQFDESSWLANGGGAYAPLPHLAPSWAQDQVAYNYYQSAGWGPWSCA
;
A
#
# COMPACT_ATOMS: atom_id res chain seq x y z
N MET A 1 -34.84 5.04 -9.29
CA MET A 1 -34.22 3.72 -9.51
C MET A 1 -33.45 3.78 -10.83
N GLN A 2 -32.13 3.75 -10.80
CA GLN A 2 -31.35 3.19 -11.91
C GLN A 2 -30.00 2.73 -11.38
N ALA A 3 -29.84 1.41 -11.41
CA ALA A 3 -28.59 0.69 -11.26
C ALA A 3 -28.15 0.25 -12.66
N ALA A 4 -26.84 0.37 -12.95
CA ALA A 4 -26.02 -0.36 -13.94
C ALA A 4 -24.78 0.52 -14.24
N ALA A 5 -23.54 0.06 -14.27
CA ALA A 5 -22.97 -1.26 -14.13
C ALA A 5 -21.55 -1.09 -13.56
N ALA A 6 -21.22 -1.82 -12.50
CA ALA A 6 -19.84 -1.96 -12.05
C ALA A 6 -19.10 -2.80 -13.11
N ALA A 7 -18.26 -2.16 -13.92
CA ALA A 7 -17.28 -2.87 -14.73
C ALA A 7 -16.30 -3.53 -13.77
N ALA A 8 -16.45 -4.85 -13.57
CA ALA A 8 -15.48 -5.68 -12.88
C ALA A 8 -14.18 -5.65 -13.70
N ALA A 9 -13.26 -4.77 -13.32
CA ALA A 9 -11.86 -4.88 -13.72
C ALA A 9 -11.32 -6.20 -13.17
N PRO A 10 -10.49 -6.94 -13.92
CA PRO A 10 -9.90 -8.18 -13.43
C PRO A 10 -9.08 -7.87 -12.18
N ALA A 11 -9.44 -8.47 -11.04
CA ALA A 11 -8.59 -8.47 -9.86
C ALA A 11 -7.23 -9.06 -10.26
N PRO A 12 -6.09 -8.39 -9.99
CA PRO A 12 -4.80 -9.02 -10.20
C PRO A 12 -4.74 -10.27 -9.33
N ALA A 13 -4.40 -11.40 -9.95
CA ALA A 13 -4.31 -12.70 -9.31
C ALA A 13 -3.44 -12.59 -8.04
N ALA A 14 -4.02 -12.96 -6.90
CA ALA A 14 -3.30 -13.10 -5.66
C ALA A 14 -2.34 -14.28 -5.77
N ASN A 15 -1.06 -13.99 -6.02
CA ASN A 15 0.01 -14.98 -6.04
C ASN A 15 0.40 -15.30 -4.58
N THR A 16 -0.43 -16.06 -3.90
CA THR A 16 -0.18 -16.52 -2.52
C THR A 16 0.87 -17.64 -2.55
N GLY A 17 2.12 -17.34 -2.16
CA GLY A 17 3.10 -18.41 -1.90
C GLY A 17 4.54 -17.98 -1.63
N ALA A 18 5.04 -16.88 -2.20
CA ALA A 18 6.45 -16.47 -2.07
C ALA A 18 6.67 -14.96 -1.80
N ALA A 19 5.61 -14.14 -1.83
CA ALA A 19 5.71 -12.69 -2.05
C ALA A 19 6.23 -11.86 -0.85
N GLY A 20 6.26 -12.41 0.37
CA GLY A 20 6.64 -11.64 1.56
C GLY A 20 8.12 -11.32 1.69
N GLY A 21 9.00 -12.18 1.15
CA GLY A 21 10.45 -11.99 1.23
C GLY A 21 10.95 -10.84 0.36
N ASP A 22 10.47 -10.79 -0.89
CA ASP A 22 10.84 -9.73 -1.83
C ASP A 22 10.27 -8.37 -1.40
N ALA A 23 9.04 -8.35 -0.88
CA ALA A 23 8.43 -7.13 -0.35
C ALA A 23 9.21 -6.59 0.85
N ALA A 24 9.60 -7.45 1.80
CA ALA A 24 10.38 -7.04 2.96
C ALA A 24 11.77 -6.51 2.57
N ALA A 25 12.45 -7.18 1.63
CA ALA A 25 13.75 -6.75 1.12
C ALA A 25 13.65 -5.42 0.37
N TRP A 26 12.65 -5.26 -0.50
CA TRP A 26 12.38 -4.01 -1.22
C TRP A 26 12.02 -2.87 -0.26
N ALA A 27 11.16 -3.11 0.72
CA ALA A 27 10.75 -2.13 1.73
C ALA A 27 11.90 -1.68 2.65
N SER A 28 12.98 -2.47 2.72
CA SER A 28 14.22 -2.14 3.42
C SER A 28 15.26 -1.46 2.52
N SER A 29 14.95 -1.22 1.24
CA SER A 29 15.85 -0.50 0.33
C SER A 29 15.97 0.98 0.70
N ALA A 30 17.07 1.62 0.30
CA ALA A 30 17.29 3.04 0.58
C ALA A 30 16.18 3.94 0.03
N ALA A 31 15.65 3.63 -1.16
CA ALA A 31 14.54 4.36 -1.77
C ALA A 31 13.25 4.22 -0.93
N ALA A 32 12.88 3.00 -0.56
CA ALA A 32 11.73 2.72 0.29
C ALA A 32 11.82 3.39 1.67
N MET A 33 13.01 3.37 2.28
CA MET A 33 13.25 4.04 3.56
C MET A 33 13.16 5.56 3.43
N SER A 34 13.70 6.13 2.33
CA SER A 34 13.60 7.57 2.04
C SER A 34 12.14 8.00 1.92
N VAL A 35 11.34 7.25 1.15
CA VAL A 35 9.89 7.50 1.02
C VAL A 35 9.20 7.45 2.37
N LYS A 36 9.32 6.34 3.11
CA LYS A 36 8.67 6.21 4.42
C LYS A 36 9.09 7.32 5.39
N SER A 37 10.37 7.70 5.37
CA SER A 37 10.88 8.79 6.21
C SER A 37 10.30 10.14 5.82
N CYS A 38 10.15 10.42 4.53
CA CYS A 38 9.61 11.69 4.07
C CYS A 38 8.09 11.78 4.28
N GLU A 39 7.37 10.68 4.05
CA GLU A 39 5.91 10.61 4.12
C GLU A 39 5.38 10.59 5.56
N SER A 40 5.98 9.80 6.45
CA SER A 40 5.45 9.53 7.78
C SER A 40 6.50 9.57 8.89
N GLY A 41 7.75 9.87 8.57
CA GLY A 41 8.89 9.64 9.48
C GLY A 41 9.14 8.15 9.77
N GLY A 42 8.62 7.25 8.94
CA GLY A 42 8.73 5.79 9.12
C GLY A 42 7.71 5.20 10.09
N ASN A 43 6.66 5.94 10.47
CA ASN A 43 5.67 5.49 11.44
C ASN A 43 4.50 4.75 10.76
N TYR A 44 4.45 3.43 10.96
CA TYR A 44 3.42 2.53 10.43
C TYR A 44 2.02 2.75 11.05
N SER A 45 1.93 3.41 12.20
CA SER A 45 0.65 3.72 12.85
C SER A 45 0.15 5.14 12.55
N THR A 46 0.78 5.85 11.60
CA THR A 46 0.43 7.23 11.30
C THR A 46 -1.02 7.37 10.84
N ASN A 47 -1.74 8.26 11.51
CA ASN A 47 -3.07 8.73 11.12
C ASN A 47 -3.24 10.16 11.65
N THR A 48 -2.94 11.14 10.81
CA THR A 48 -3.00 12.58 11.17
C THR A 48 -4.35 13.23 10.82
N GLY A 49 -5.29 12.46 10.25
CA GLY A 49 -6.55 12.99 9.73
C GLY A 49 -6.45 13.70 8.38
N ASN A 50 -5.34 13.54 7.65
CA ASN A 50 -5.14 14.13 6.33
C ASN A 50 -5.65 13.26 5.15
N GLY A 51 -6.31 12.13 5.43
CA GLY A 51 -6.81 11.20 4.42
C GLY A 51 -5.81 10.12 3.97
N TYR A 52 -4.60 10.13 4.53
CA TYR A 52 -3.55 9.16 4.26
C TYR A 52 -3.11 8.45 5.54
N TYR A 53 -2.68 7.21 5.42
CA TYR A 53 -2.47 6.33 6.56
C TYR A 53 -1.19 5.50 6.45
N GLY A 54 -0.60 5.21 7.61
CA GLY A 54 0.52 4.30 7.75
C GLY A 54 1.84 4.85 7.23
N ALA A 55 2.86 3.98 7.16
CA ALA A 55 4.22 4.41 6.85
C ALA A 55 4.38 4.95 5.42
N TRP A 56 3.57 4.40 4.52
CA TRP A 56 3.59 4.66 3.08
C TRP A 56 2.60 5.74 2.65
N GLN A 57 1.88 6.34 3.62
CA GLN A 57 0.85 7.36 3.39
C GLN A 57 -0.11 6.96 2.27
N PHE A 58 -0.72 5.79 2.40
CA PHE A 58 -1.75 5.33 1.48
C PHE A 58 -3.09 6.03 1.75
N ASP A 59 -3.81 6.43 0.71
CA ASP A 59 -5.24 6.67 0.83
C ASP A 59 -6.03 5.34 0.87
N GLU A 60 -7.26 5.37 1.37
CA GLU A 60 -8.10 4.17 1.51
C GLU A 60 -8.37 3.48 0.16
N SER A 61 -8.60 4.24 -0.92
CA SER A 61 -8.94 3.66 -2.22
C SER A 61 -7.75 2.93 -2.84
N SER A 62 -6.56 3.51 -2.78
CA SER A 62 -5.31 2.88 -3.23
C SER A 62 -4.96 1.66 -2.37
N TRP A 63 -5.17 1.74 -1.05
CA TRP A 63 -4.97 0.62 -0.14
C TRP A 63 -5.84 -0.58 -0.53
N LEU A 64 -7.14 -0.36 -0.73
CA LEU A 64 -8.08 -1.40 -1.11
C LEU A 64 -7.80 -1.94 -2.52
N ALA A 65 -7.47 -1.08 -3.47
CA ALA A 65 -7.16 -1.46 -4.86
C ALA A 65 -5.93 -2.39 -4.95
N ASN A 66 -4.97 -2.26 -4.03
CA ASN A 66 -3.75 -3.04 -4.01
C ASN A 66 -3.81 -4.26 -3.05
N GLY A 67 -5.02 -4.65 -2.62
CA GLY A 67 -5.27 -5.85 -1.82
C GLY A 67 -5.13 -5.66 -0.31
N GLY A 68 -4.95 -4.43 0.16
CA GLY A 68 -4.79 -4.12 1.58
C GLY A 68 -5.99 -4.47 2.44
N GLY A 69 -7.19 -4.49 1.85
CA GLY A 69 -8.43 -4.90 2.52
C GLY A 69 -8.42 -6.33 3.07
N ALA A 70 -7.51 -7.19 2.58
CA ALA A 70 -7.32 -8.53 3.14
C ALA A 70 -6.65 -8.52 4.52
N TYR A 71 -5.94 -7.45 4.87
CA TYR A 71 -5.20 -7.32 6.13
C TYR A 71 -5.92 -6.40 7.12
N ALA A 72 -6.43 -5.26 6.66
CA ALA A 72 -7.18 -4.31 7.46
C ALA A 72 -7.98 -3.36 6.56
N PRO A 73 -9.05 -2.71 7.07
CA PRO A 73 -9.77 -1.71 6.30
C PRO A 73 -8.92 -0.47 5.98
N LEU A 74 -7.96 -0.12 6.86
CA LEU A 74 -7.04 1.01 6.66
C LEU A 74 -5.59 0.61 6.93
N PRO A 75 -4.60 1.24 6.25
CA PRO A 75 -3.18 0.90 6.38
C PRO A 75 -2.66 0.95 7.82
N HIS A 76 -2.97 2.00 8.58
CA HIS A 76 -2.47 2.19 9.95
C HIS A 76 -2.97 1.15 10.96
N LEU A 77 -4.00 0.37 10.60
CA LEU A 77 -4.55 -0.74 11.38
C LEU A 77 -3.91 -2.09 10.98
N ALA A 78 -3.21 -2.12 9.84
CA ALA A 78 -2.51 -3.31 9.37
C ALA A 78 -1.11 -3.41 10.00
N PRO A 79 -0.59 -4.63 10.21
CA PRO A 79 0.79 -4.82 10.62
C PRO A 79 1.76 -4.28 9.56
N SER A 80 2.98 -3.90 9.99
CA SER A 80 3.96 -3.25 9.12
C SER A 80 4.31 -4.06 7.86
N TRP A 81 4.49 -5.37 8.01
CA TRP A 81 4.77 -6.26 6.87
C TRP A 81 3.65 -6.28 5.83
N ALA A 82 2.39 -6.11 6.25
CA ALA A 82 1.26 -6.06 5.33
C ALA A 82 1.25 -4.73 4.57
N GLN A 83 1.59 -3.63 5.24
CA GLN A 83 1.76 -2.34 4.58
C GLN A 83 2.88 -2.38 3.54
N ASP A 84 4.02 -2.98 3.88
CA ASP A 84 5.15 -3.17 2.97
C ASP A 84 4.78 -4.07 1.78
N GLN A 85 4.00 -5.13 2.00
CA GLN A 85 3.50 -5.99 0.93
C GLN A 85 2.60 -5.22 -0.05
N VAL A 86 1.65 -4.44 0.46
CA VAL A 86 0.71 -3.67 -0.37
C VAL A 86 1.44 -2.55 -1.10
N ALA A 87 2.40 -1.88 -0.45
CA ALA A 87 3.31 -0.93 -1.08
C ALA A 87 4.11 -1.57 -2.22
N TYR A 88 4.65 -2.77 -2.00
CA TYR A 88 5.37 -3.50 -3.03
C TYR A 88 4.48 -3.88 -4.22
N ASN A 89 3.25 -4.31 -3.97
CA ASN A 89 2.27 -4.59 -5.03
C ASN A 89 1.97 -3.32 -5.85
N TYR A 90 1.75 -2.20 -5.17
CA TYR A 90 1.48 -0.93 -5.83
C TYR A 90 2.69 -0.48 -6.67
N TYR A 91 3.89 -0.55 -6.10
CA TYR A 91 5.15 -0.25 -6.78
C TYR A 91 5.35 -1.11 -8.03
N GLN A 92 5.05 -2.41 -8.00
CA GLN A 92 5.17 -3.26 -9.19
C GLN A 92 4.25 -2.82 -10.33
N SER A 93 3.13 -2.17 -10.03
CA SER A 93 2.17 -1.71 -11.03
C SER A 93 2.41 -0.26 -11.51
N ALA A 94 2.83 0.63 -10.61
CA ALA A 94 2.89 2.07 -10.85
C ALA A 94 4.30 2.66 -10.74
N GLY A 95 5.29 1.87 -10.35
CA GLY A 95 6.62 2.35 -9.99
C GLY A 95 6.58 3.30 -8.79
N TRP A 96 7.51 4.26 -8.74
CA TRP A 96 7.57 5.27 -7.68
C TRP A 96 6.61 6.46 -7.88
N GLY A 97 5.90 6.53 -9.01
CA GLY A 97 5.00 7.66 -9.33
C GLY A 97 4.00 8.07 -8.24
N PRO A 98 3.45 7.15 -7.41
CA PRO A 98 2.58 7.51 -6.30
C PRO A 98 3.26 8.22 -5.12
N TRP A 99 4.58 8.07 -4.98
CA TRP A 99 5.35 8.63 -3.87
C TRP A 99 6.22 9.78 -4.37
N SER A 100 5.76 11.01 -4.13
CA SER A 100 6.40 12.23 -4.65
C SER A 100 7.78 12.50 -4.05
N CYS A 101 8.09 11.86 -2.93
CA CYS A 101 9.35 12.00 -2.19
C CYS A 101 10.39 10.91 -2.49
N ALA A 102 10.12 10.05 -3.48
CA ALA A 102 11.01 8.98 -3.95
C ALA A 102 12.10 9.48 -4.90
#